data_AF-A0A534UKS0-F1
#
_entry.id   AF-A0A534UKS0-F1
#
_cell.length_a   1.000
_cell.length_b   1.000
_cell.length_c   1.000
_cell.angle_alpha   90.00
_cell.angle_beta   90.00
_cell.angle_gamma   90.00
#
_symmetry.space_group_name_H-M   'P 1'
#
loop_
_entity.id
_entity.type
_entity.pdbx_description
1 polymer ?
#
loop_
_entity_poly.entity_id
_entity_poly.type
_entity_poly.pdbx_seq_one_letter_code
_entity_poly.pdbx_strand_id
1 'polypeptide(L)'
;MISAERISKVFDNATKEFRDSAEYCELVLGRAGPAVAREFICNIFRTHYLSSHIVALCFASLPSSAADLLKENLLEEMGRSEEEKPHSALLLEMARGMEFSEDEIAGLVIHAREKLAIFCATRVPVTTLRELCLAVLLETMSFEFMLSRCSSEIAGALTSHYAIPKPALRWFELHSEVDIRHAEEALTVIRDYLDFHQISDALFNQIATATLGDNLFVRHYFPLRSKHRCRIKAVPAKAKRIASLTIYQLRIPFHQTFKHALQSREESDAVIIKVTDDDGRVGFGESLPRSYVTGEITESMVARLRDDLAPKLFAEAFAPGWETFEYLSSVLPDWTRSDDKNGPVIAWNAAFCAVELALLDWSLRRDYGSLSELLTPVRYEVVYSGVISADAPKDAAALAKRMARLGVRQIKVKVGTADDVARLEAVRKVVGDDIELRADANGAWSADEAVAQLRQLAAFKLQTIEQPVRAADLVGMKRVREQSGVPVMADESLVTIDQARRLIELGACDFFNIRLSKNGGVSGSLAIAKLAHEAGVKIQVGAQVGETGILSAAGRIFAAHLPELTFAEGSFGNWLLAEDVTFENVAFGFGGRAPLLKTRGLSVTVKEETLERFATEKIELRL
;
A
#
# COMPACT_ATOMS: atom_id res chain seq x y z
N MET A 1 11.66 26.61 -16.57
CA MET A 1 10.24 27.02 -16.56
C MET A 1 9.50 26.08 -17.46
N ILE A 2 8.45 25.46 -16.92
CA ILE A 2 7.66 24.44 -17.61
C ILE A 2 6.75 25.17 -18.61
N SER A 3 6.89 24.87 -19.90
CA SER A 3 6.08 25.51 -20.94
C SER A 3 4.67 24.90 -21.04
N ALA A 4 3.71 25.69 -21.53
CA ALA A 4 2.36 25.19 -21.85
C ALA A 4 2.40 24.00 -22.85
N GLU A 5 3.32 24.04 -23.82
CA GLU A 5 3.56 22.92 -24.76
C GLU A 5 3.94 21.62 -24.05
N ARG A 6 4.74 21.71 -22.97
CA ARG A 6 5.14 20.54 -22.20
C ARG A 6 3.98 19.96 -21.40
N ILE A 7 3.15 20.81 -20.80
CA ILE A 7 1.94 20.37 -20.08
C ILE A 7 0.96 19.72 -21.06
N SER A 8 0.73 20.36 -22.22
CA SER A 8 -0.09 19.80 -23.31
C SER A 8 0.39 18.42 -23.71
N LYS A 9 1.70 18.23 -23.93
CA LYS A 9 2.26 16.93 -24.32
C LYS A 9 1.98 15.83 -23.29
N VAL A 10 1.99 16.15 -21.99
CA VAL A 10 1.64 15.18 -20.94
C VAL A 10 0.16 14.80 -21.03
N PHE A 11 -0.73 15.77 -21.21
CA PHE A 11 -2.17 15.52 -21.37
C PHE A 11 -2.52 14.79 -22.66
N ASP A 12 -1.85 15.13 -23.77
CA ASP A 12 -1.99 14.45 -25.05
C ASP A 12 -1.57 12.99 -24.95
N ASN A 13 -0.46 12.69 -24.26
CA ASN A 13 -0.02 11.33 -24.01
C ASN A 13 -1.04 10.54 -23.19
N ALA A 14 -1.52 11.10 -22.06
CA ALA A 14 -2.53 10.45 -21.23
C ALA A 14 -3.85 10.21 -21.99
N THR A 15 -4.28 11.19 -22.80
CA THR A 15 -5.47 11.09 -23.64
C THR A 15 -5.31 10.00 -24.70
N LYS A 16 -4.14 9.94 -25.33
CA LYS A 16 -3.81 8.92 -26.32
C LYS A 16 -3.81 7.52 -25.68
N GLU A 17 -3.17 7.35 -24.53
CA GLU A 17 -3.16 6.08 -23.80
C GLU A 17 -4.57 5.60 -23.45
N PHE A 18 -5.48 6.52 -23.11
CA PHE A 18 -6.88 6.18 -22.87
C PHE A 18 -7.60 5.75 -24.15
N ARG A 19 -7.43 6.50 -25.26
CA ARG A 19 -8.04 6.15 -26.55
C ARG A 19 -7.52 4.83 -27.12
N ASP A 20 -6.24 4.54 -26.90
CA ASP A 20 -5.59 3.30 -27.32
C ASP A 20 -5.89 2.12 -26.38
N SER A 21 -6.57 2.35 -25.25
CA SER A 21 -6.94 1.27 -24.31
C SER A 21 -7.98 0.32 -24.92
N ALA A 22 -7.90 -0.95 -24.54
CA ALA A 22 -8.82 -1.97 -25.02
C ALA A 22 -10.25 -1.66 -24.59
N GLU A 23 -10.43 -1.20 -23.35
CA GLU A 23 -11.72 -0.87 -22.76
C GLU A 23 -12.41 0.26 -23.51
N TYR A 24 -11.67 1.34 -23.84
CA TYR A 24 -12.19 2.44 -24.64
C TYR A 24 -12.58 1.98 -26.04
N CYS A 25 -11.68 1.26 -26.73
CA CYS A 25 -11.92 0.76 -28.08
C CYS A 25 -13.15 -0.16 -28.14
N GLU A 26 -13.28 -1.09 -27.19
CA GLU A 26 -14.42 -2.02 -27.14
C GLU A 26 -15.73 -1.28 -26.84
N LEU A 27 -15.72 -0.24 -26.00
CA LEU A 27 -16.89 0.60 -25.76
C LEU A 27 -17.30 1.33 -27.04
N VAL A 28 -16.38 2.08 -27.65
CA VAL A 28 -16.64 2.94 -28.81
C VAL A 28 -17.06 2.14 -30.04
N LEU A 29 -16.46 0.97 -30.25
CA LEU A 29 -16.79 0.08 -31.38
C LEU A 29 -18.03 -0.78 -31.14
N GLY A 30 -18.73 -0.60 -30.00
CA GLY A 30 -19.95 -1.31 -29.68
C GLY A 30 -19.76 -2.80 -29.36
N ARG A 31 -18.54 -3.21 -28.98
CA ARG A 31 -18.20 -4.59 -28.66
C ARG A 31 -18.29 -4.91 -27.17
N ALA A 32 -18.24 -3.88 -26.31
CA ALA A 32 -18.46 -4.06 -24.88
C ALA A 32 -19.90 -4.50 -24.60
N GLY A 33 -20.09 -5.35 -23.59
CA GLY A 33 -21.43 -5.77 -23.19
C GLY A 33 -22.23 -4.62 -22.56
N PRO A 34 -23.58 -4.64 -22.58
CA PRO A 34 -24.41 -3.60 -21.97
C PRO A 34 -24.12 -3.33 -20.48
N ALA A 35 -23.71 -4.36 -19.74
CA ALA A 35 -23.31 -4.23 -18.34
C ALA A 35 -22.03 -3.38 -18.17
N VAL A 36 -21.10 -3.46 -19.12
CA VAL A 36 -19.86 -2.65 -19.13
C VAL A 36 -20.19 -1.19 -19.42
N ALA A 37 -21.06 -0.92 -20.39
CA ALA A 37 -21.51 0.45 -20.67
C ALA A 37 -22.28 1.06 -19.48
N ARG A 38 -23.15 0.28 -18.82
CA ARG A 38 -23.83 0.72 -17.60
C ARG A 38 -22.84 1.02 -16.47
N GLU A 39 -21.82 0.18 -16.30
CA GLU A 39 -20.77 0.40 -15.31
C GLU A 39 -19.91 1.62 -15.64
N PHE A 40 -19.55 1.82 -16.90
CA PHE A 40 -18.86 3.02 -17.37
C PHE A 40 -19.62 4.29 -16.98
N ILE A 41 -20.94 4.33 -17.17
CA ILE A 41 -21.78 5.45 -16.71
C ILE A 41 -21.79 5.59 -15.18
N CYS A 42 -21.86 4.49 -14.42
CA CYS A 42 -21.70 4.55 -12.95
C CYS A 42 -20.39 5.24 -12.57
N ASN A 43 -19.32 4.93 -13.28
CA ASN A 43 -17.97 5.39 -12.97
C ASN A 43 -17.74 6.85 -13.36
N ILE A 44 -18.30 7.30 -14.49
CA ILE A 44 -18.38 8.73 -14.84
C ILE A 44 -19.13 9.48 -13.74
N PHE A 45 -20.32 8.99 -13.36
CA PHE A 45 -21.13 9.61 -12.32
C PHE A 45 -20.32 9.74 -11.01
N ARG A 46 -19.71 8.66 -10.55
CA ARG A 46 -18.91 8.67 -9.30
C ARG A 46 -17.69 9.57 -9.35
N THR A 47 -17.12 9.78 -10.54
CA THR A 47 -15.93 10.62 -10.73
C THR A 47 -16.31 12.10 -10.74
N HIS A 48 -17.41 12.45 -11.41
CA HIS A 48 -17.75 13.83 -11.73
C HIS A 48 -18.92 14.40 -10.93
N TYR A 49 -19.68 13.62 -10.16
CA TYR A 49 -20.86 14.14 -9.46
C TYR A 49 -20.58 15.26 -8.46
N LEU A 50 -19.37 15.30 -7.87
CA LEU A 50 -18.92 16.34 -6.94
C LEU A 50 -17.73 17.15 -7.50
N SER A 51 -17.55 17.18 -8.82
CA SER A 51 -16.53 17.97 -9.53
C SER A 51 -16.50 19.43 -9.06
N SER A 52 -17.65 20.08 -8.88
CA SER A 52 -17.75 21.46 -8.39
C SER A 52 -17.02 21.72 -7.07
N HIS A 53 -16.97 20.72 -6.16
CA HIS A 53 -16.25 20.85 -4.89
C HIS A 53 -14.73 20.79 -5.11
N ILE A 54 -14.28 19.96 -6.06
CA ILE A 54 -12.88 19.83 -6.44
C ILE A 54 -12.42 21.08 -7.20
N VAL A 55 -13.22 21.57 -8.16
CA VAL A 55 -12.95 22.80 -8.90
C VAL A 55 -12.92 24.01 -7.96
N ALA A 56 -13.80 24.05 -6.94
CA ALA A 56 -13.75 25.10 -5.92
C ALA A 56 -12.44 25.07 -5.10
N LEU A 57 -11.92 23.89 -4.77
CA LEU A 57 -10.60 23.74 -4.14
C LEU A 57 -9.49 24.24 -5.07
N CYS A 58 -9.51 23.84 -6.35
CA CYS A 58 -8.58 24.32 -7.36
C CYS A 58 -8.61 25.85 -7.42
N PHE A 59 -9.79 26.45 -7.61
CA PHE A 59 -10.00 27.89 -7.64
C PHE A 59 -9.45 28.61 -6.40
N ALA A 60 -9.74 28.09 -5.21
CA ALA A 60 -9.25 28.66 -3.95
C ALA A 60 -7.73 28.56 -3.78
N SER A 61 -7.08 27.64 -4.48
CA SER A 61 -5.63 27.43 -4.42
C SER A 61 -4.83 28.26 -5.44
N LEU A 62 -5.49 28.86 -6.44
CA LEU A 62 -4.82 29.61 -7.50
C LEU A 62 -4.30 30.96 -7.03
N PRO A 63 -3.20 31.47 -7.60
CA PRO A 63 -2.84 32.87 -7.46
C PRO A 63 -3.93 33.76 -8.08
N SER A 64 -4.12 34.98 -7.55
CA SER A 64 -5.16 35.90 -8.01
C SER A 64 -5.09 36.22 -9.51
N SER A 65 -3.90 36.12 -10.13
CA SER A 65 -3.70 36.31 -11.57
C SER A 65 -4.28 35.19 -12.45
N ALA A 66 -4.49 34.00 -11.90
CA ALA A 66 -5.03 32.83 -12.61
C ALA A 66 -6.48 32.50 -12.23
N ALA A 67 -7.01 33.15 -11.17
CA ALA A 67 -8.33 32.85 -10.63
C ALA A 67 -9.47 33.14 -11.63
N ASP A 68 -9.37 34.22 -12.40
CA ASP A 68 -10.42 34.60 -13.35
C ASP A 68 -10.62 33.57 -14.47
N LEU A 69 -9.59 32.84 -14.87
CA LEU A 69 -9.67 31.79 -15.90
C LEU A 69 -10.44 30.55 -15.42
N LEU A 70 -10.28 30.16 -14.15
CA LEU A 70 -10.99 28.98 -13.61
C LEU A 70 -12.39 29.32 -13.05
N LYS A 71 -12.67 30.61 -12.85
CA LYS A 71 -13.96 31.09 -12.34
C LYS A 71 -15.12 30.65 -13.24
N GLU A 72 -14.97 30.76 -14.55
CA GLU A 72 -16.02 30.39 -15.49
C GLU A 72 -16.31 28.89 -15.46
N ASN A 73 -15.29 28.04 -15.43
CA ASN A 73 -15.45 26.59 -15.26
C ASN A 73 -16.18 26.24 -13.96
N LEU A 74 -15.85 26.92 -12.85
CA LEU A 74 -16.55 26.70 -11.58
C LEU A 74 -18.03 27.08 -11.67
N LEU A 75 -18.35 28.19 -12.34
CA LEU A 75 -19.74 28.63 -12.53
C LEU A 75 -20.52 27.69 -13.46
N GLU A 76 -19.88 27.12 -14.49
CA GLU A 76 -20.47 26.08 -15.34
C GLU A 76 -20.79 24.82 -14.54
N GLU A 77 -19.84 24.32 -13.76
CA GLU A 77 -20.02 23.15 -12.88
C GLU A 77 -21.16 23.32 -11.88
N MET A 78 -21.35 24.54 -11.38
CA MET A 78 -22.42 24.91 -10.43
C MET A 78 -23.75 25.28 -11.11
N GLY A 79 -23.77 25.43 -12.43
CA GLY A 79 -24.88 25.97 -13.20
C GLY A 79 -24.92 27.51 -13.12
N ARG A 80 -24.71 28.18 -14.27
CA ARG A 80 -24.67 29.65 -14.34
C ARG A 80 -26.03 30.32 -14.14
N SER A 81 -27.11 29.58 -14.39
CA SER A 81 -28.48 30.10 -14.36
C SER A 81 -29.50 28.98 -14.12
N GLU A 82 -30.79 29.32 -13.96
CA GLU A 82 -31.86 28.32 -13.89
C GLU A 82 -32.02 27.49 -15.18
N GLU A 83 -31.57 28.05 -16.32
CA GLU A 83 -31.63 27.42 -17.64
C GLU A 83 -30.40 26.53 -17.91
N GLU A 84 -29.27 26.85 -17.30
CA GLU A 84 -28.00 26.13 -17.40
C GLU A 84 -27.78 25.29 -16.14
N LYS A 85 -28.25 24.04 -16.19
CA LYS A 85 -28.21 23.12 -15.06
C LYS A 85 -26.77 22.79 -14.63
N PRO A 86 -26.53 22.60 -13.32
CA PRO A 86 -25.23 22.11 -12.85
C PRO A 86 -24.90 20.74 -13.45
N HIS A 87 -23.62 20.45 -13.62
CA HIS A 87 -23.15 19.16 -14.14
C HIS A 87 -23.68 17.96 -13.35
N SER A 88 -23.78 18.09 -12.02
CA SER A 88 -24.39 17.07 -11.15
C SER A 88 -25.84 16.72 -11.54
N ALA A 89 -26.64 17.70 -12.00
CA ALA A 89 -28.00 17.46 -12.46
C ALA A 89 -28.02 16.77 -13.84
N LEU A 90 -27.09 17.11 -14.73
CA LEU A 90 -26.93 16.43 -16.02
C LEU A 90 -26.51 14.97 -15.86
N LEU A 91 -25.67 14.66 -14.88
CA LEU A 91 -25.30 13.29 -14.52
C LEU A 91 -26.50 12.49 -13.99
N LEU A 92 -27.41 13.12 -13.24
CA LEU A 92 -28.68 12.48 -12.83
C LEU A 92 -29.58 12.19 -14.04
N GLU A 93 -29.66 13.09 -15.00
CA GLU A 93 -30.40 12.86 -16.26
C GLU A 93 -29.79 11.74 -17.08
N MET A 94 -28.46 11.66 -17.14
CA MET A 94 -27.73 10.56 -17.79
C MET A 94 -28.02 9.21 -17.13
N ALA A 95 -28.01 9.15 -15.80
CA ALA A 95 -28.36 7.93 -15.06
C ALA A 95 -29.83 7.52 -15.32
N ARG A 96 -30.77 8.47 -15.33
CA ARG A 96 -32.17 8.16 -15.66
C ARG A 96 -32.35 7.70 -17.11
N GLY A 97 -31.62 8.28 -18.06
CA GLY A 97 -31.62 7.84 -19.46
C GLY A 97 -31.01 6.45 -19.68
N MET A 98 -30.21 5.96 -18.73
CA MET A 98 -29.71 4.59 -18.65
C MET A 98 -30.63 3.65 -17.83
N GLU A 99 -31.84 4.09 -17.48
CA GLU A 99 -32.81 3.31 -16.73
C GLU A 99 -32.27 2.84 -15.36
N PHE A 100 -31.46 3.67 -14.68
CA PHE A 100 -31.17 3.45 -13.26
C PHE A 100 -32.42 3.74 -12.42
N SER A 101 -32.72 2.86 -11.47
CA SER A 101 -33.74 3.11 -10.45
C SER A 101 -33.30 4.25 -9.52
N GLU A 102 -34.27 4.93 -8.89
CA GLU A 102 -33.96 6.01 -7.95
C GLU A 102 -33.13 5.53 -6.74
N ASP A 103 -33.28 4.27 -6.33
CA ASP A 103 -32.45 3.65 -5.29
C ASP A 103 -30.99 3.46 -5.75
N GLU A 104 -30.77 3.03 -7.01
CA GLU A 104 -29.43 2.94 -7.57
C GLU A 104 -28.78 4.32 -7.71
N ILE A 105 -29.55 5.33 -8.13
CA ILE A 105 -29.09 6.73 -8.23
C ILE A 105 -28.70 7.26 -6.85
N ALA A 106 -29.54 7.04 -5.83
CA ALA A 106 -29.22 7.40 -4.45
C ALA A 106 -27.91 6.72 -3.98
N GLY A 107 -27.72 5.45 -4.32
CA GLY A 107 -26.48 4.73 -4.08
C GLY A 107 -25.25 5.34 -4.77
N LEU A 108 -25.40 5.80 -6.02
CA LEU A 108 -24.33 6.50 -6.75
C LEU A 108 -23.95 7.83 -6.08
N VAL A 109 -24.94 8.60 -5.61
CA VAL A 109 -24.73 9.86 -4.88
C VAL A 109 -24.01 9.62 -3.56
N ILE A 110 -24.43 8.60 -2.79
CA ILE A 110 -23.76 8.21 -1.54
C ILE A 110 -22.30 7.86 -1.83
N HIS A 111 -22.04 7.04 -2.86
CA HIS A 111 -20.69 6.62 -3.19
C HIS A 111 -19.79 7.78 -3.64
N ALA A 112 -20.32 8.74 -4.40
CA ALA A 112 -19.59 9.95 -4.76
C ALA A 112 -19.18 10.76 -3.52
N ARG A 113 -20.10 10.92 -2.55
CA ARG A 113 -19.82 11.57 -1.26
C ARG A 113 -18.80 10.82 -0.43
N GLU A 114 -18.89 9.49 -0.37
CA GLU A 114 -17.91 8.65 0.31
C GLU A 114 -16.51 8.80 -0.30
N LYS A 115 -16.40 8.82 -1.64
CA LYS A 115 -15.13 9.07 -2.32
C LYS A 115 -14.53 10.43 -1.93
N LEU A 116 -15.33 11.50 -1.94
CA LEU A 116 -14.87 12.82 -1.53
C LEU A 116 -14.48 12.85 -0.04
N ALA A 117 -15.27 12.22 0.84
CA ALA A 117 -14.95 12.12 2.26
C ALA A 117 -13.65 11.37 2.50
N ILE A 118 -13.41 10.28 1.76
CA ILE A 118 -12.13 9.55 1.78
C ILE A 118 -11.01 10.46 1.29
N PHE A 119 -11.18 11.19 0.20
CA PHE A 119 -10.18 12.14 -0.29
C PHE A 119 -9.81 13.19 0.78
N CYS A 120 -10.80 13.79 1.45
CA CYS A 120 -10.59 14.79 2.49
C CYS A 120 -10.00 14.20 3.80
N ALA A 121 -10.34 12.96 4.14
CA ALA A 121 -9.91 12.30 5.37
C ALA A 121 -8.61 11.49 5.23
N THR A 122 -8.20 11.17 4.00
CA THR A 122 -6.97 10.44 3.71
C THR A 122 -5.82 11.43 3.55
N ARG A 123 -4.73 11.21 4.29
CA ARG A 123 -3.51 11.98 4.08
C ARG A 123 -2.93 11.62 2.70
N VAL A 124 -3.08 12.53 1.75
CA VAL A 124 -2.64 12.37 0.35
C VAL A 124 -1.10 12.31 0.29
N PRO A 125 -0.50 11.49 -0.59
CA PRO A 125 0.93 11.17 -0.60
C PRO A 125 1.80 12.26 -1.23
N VAL A 126 1.62 13.49 -0.77
CA VAL A 126 2.32 14.69 -1.18
C VAL A 126 2.76 15.44 0.08
N THR A 127 3.97 16.01 0.05
CA THR A 127 4.61 16.48 1.28
C THR A 127 4.03 17.79 1.78
N THR A 128 3.39 18.57 0.89
CA THR A 128 2.85 19.90 1.20
C THR A 128 1.49 20.15 0.54
N LEU A 129 0.71 21.09 1.10
CA LEU A 129 -0.57 21.50 0.54
C LEU A 129 -0.45 22.03 -0.90
N ARG A 130 0.65 22.72 -1.23
CA ARG A 130 0.91 23.20 -2.61
C ARG A 130 1.09 22.05 -3.61
N GLU A 131 1.66 20.92 -3.20
CA GLU A 131 1.86 19.75 -4.06
C GLU A 131 0.55 19.01 -4.24
N LEU A 132 -0.27 18.93 -3.18
CA LEU A 132 -1.64 18.43 -3.24
C LEU A 132 -2.47 19.21 -4.25
N CYS A 133 -2.51 20.54 -4.11
CA CYS A 133 -3.30 21.37 -4.99
C CYS A 133 -2.80 21.29 -6.45
N LEU A 134 -1.48 21.14 -6.68
CA LEU A 134 -0.98 20.88 -8.04
C LEU A 134 -1.46 19.53 -8.58
N ALA A 135 -1.38 18.45 -7.79
CA ALA A 135 -1.82 17.13 -8.22
C ALA A 135 -3.32 17.13 -8.59
N VAL A 136 -4.15 17.71 -7.71
CA VAL A 136 -5.59 17.85 -7.95
C VAL A 136 -5.87 18.72 -9.17
N LEU A 137 -5.14 19.81 -9.35
CA LEU A 137 -5.27 20.70 -10.51
C LEU A 137 -4.90 19.96 -11.81
N LEU A 138 -3.79 19.23 -11.83
CA LEU A 138 -3.37 18.43 -12.99
C LEU A 138 -4.40 17.36 -13.34
N GLU A 139 -4.88 16.60 -12.35
CA GLU A 139 -5.89 15.57 -12.55
C GLU A 139 -7.17 16.17 -13.13
N THR A 140 -7.71 17.19 -12.47
CA THR A 140 -8.98 17.84 -12.86
C THR A 140 -8.90 18.40 -14.28
N MET A 141 -7.85 19.17 -14.58
CA MET A 141 -7.68 19.80 -15.89
C MET A 141 -7.37 18.78 -17.00
N SER A 142 -6.77 17.64 -16.66
CA SER A 142 -6.55 16.57 -17.64
C SER A 142 -7.85 15.89 -18.06
N PHE A 143 -8.86 15.80 -17.18
CA PHE A 143 -10.19 15.29 -17.54
C PHE A 143 -10.88 16.20 -18.55
N GLU A 144 -10.89 17.52 -18.33
CA GLU A 144 -11.42 18.49 -19.30
C GLU A 144 -10.71 18.37 -20.65
N PHE A 145 -9.38 18.32 -20.61
CA PHE A 145 -8.56 18.18 -21.81
C PHE A 145 -8.85 16.88 -22.59
N MET A 146 -9.08 15.76 -21.89
CA MET A 146 -9.43 14.49 -22.50
C MET A 146 -10.88 14.48 -23.02
N LEU A 147 -11.83 15.00 -22.25
CA LEU A 147 -13.25 15.05 -22.60
C LEU A 147 -13.48 15.92 -23.84
N SER A 148 -12.84 17.09 -23.94
CA SER A 148 -12.86 17.93 -25.15
C SER A 148 -12.46 17.21 -26.45
N ARG A 149 -11.74 16.09 -26.35
CA ARG A 149 -11.28 15.27 -27.49
C ARG A 149 -12.06 13.97 -27.69
N CYS A 150 -12.70 13.45 -26.65
CA CYS A 150 -13.31 12.11 -26.66
C CYS A 150 -14.83 12.14 -26.51
N SER A 151 -15.42 13.19 -25.95
CA SER A 151 -16.84 13.23 -25.56
C SER A 151 -17.80 12.97 -26.72
N SER A 152 -17.56 13.58 -27.89
CA SER A 152 -18.39 13.35 -29.08
C SER A 152 -18.36 11.90 -29.58
N GLU A 153 -17.19 11.28 -29.55
CA GLU A 153 -16.99 9.88 -29.96
C GLU A 153 -17.70 8.93 -28.98
N ILE A 154 -17.54 9.17 -27.67
CA ILE A 154 -18.21 8.41 -26.62
C ILE A 154 -19.74 8.56 -26.73
N ALA A 155 -20.26 9.78 -26.81
CA ALA A 155 -21.69 10.03 -26.93
C ALA A 155 -22.30 9.40 -28.19
N GLY A 156 -21.57 9.44 -29.31
CA GLY A 156 -21.94 8.78 -30.55
C GLY A 156 -22.07 7.26 -30.38
N ALA A 157 -21.09 6.64 -29.72
CA ALA A 157 -21.11 5.20 -29.43
C ALA A 157 -22.23 4.80 -28.46
N LEU A 158 -22.41 5.57 -27.38
CA LEU A 158 -23.49 5.38 -26.40
C LEU A 158 -24.88 5.42 -27.04
N THR A 159 -25.09 6.37 -27.95
CA THR A 159 -26.34 6.46 -28.72
C THR A 159 -26.49 5.27 -29.68
N SER A 160 -25.45 4.96 -30.45
CA SER A 160 -25.55 4.04 -31.60
C SER A 160 -25.51 2.57 -31.20
N HIS A 161 -24.77 2.21 -30.15
CA HIS A 161 -24.52 0.83 -29.75
C HIS A 161 -25.26 0.43 -28.47
N TYR A 162 -25.61 1.38 -27.61
CA TYR A 162 -26.20 1.10 -26.29
C TYR A 162 -27.58 1.77 -26.10
N ALA A 163 -28.13 2.35 -27.18
CA ALA A 163 -29.47 2.94 -27.24
C ALA A 163 -29.75 4.01 -26.17
N ILE A 164 -28.72 4.73 -25.70
CA ILE A 164 -28.90 5.83 -24.76
C ILE A 164 -29.52 7.04 -25.49
N PRO A 165 -30.62 7.62 -24.99
CA PRO A 165 -31.27 8.73 -25.66
C PRO A 165 -30.40 9.99 -25.59
N LYS A 166 -30.28 10.71 -26.73
CA LYS A 166 -29.46 11.94 -26.84
C LYS A 166 -29.71 12.97 -25.74
N PRO A 167 -30.96 13.26 -25.31
CA PRO A 167 -31.20 14.20 -24.21
C PRO A 167 -30.49 13.82 -22.89
N ALA A 168 -30.27 12.52 -22.64
CA ALA A 168 -29.55 12.04 -21.46
C ALA A 168 -28.03 12.16 -21.58
N LEU A 169 -27.50 12.48 -22.77
CA LEU A 169 -26.06 12.62 -23.03
C LEU A 169 -25.62 14.08 -23.08
N ARG A 170 -26.47 15.03 -22.64
CA ARG A 170 -26.17 16.46 -22.63
C ARG A 170 -24.87 16.81 -21.89
N TRP A 171 -24.52 16.05 -20.85
CA TRP A 171 -23.24 16.19 -20.16
C TRP A 171 -22.06 16.06 -21.13
N PHE A 172 -22.03 15.07 -22.02
CA PHE A 172 -20.96 14.92 -23.01
C PHE A 172 -20.94 16.04 -24.06
N GLU A 173 -22.11 16.57 -24.45
CA GLU A 173 -22.21 17.66 -25.44
C GLU A 173 -21.58 18.96 -24.92
N LEU A 174 -21.72 19.25 -23.63
CA LEU A 174 -21.10 20.43 -23.03
C LEU A 174 -19.57 20.35 -23.04
N HIS A 175 -19.03 19.13 -22.93
CA HIS A 175 -17.59 18.89 -22.98
C HIS A 175 -17.07 18.63 -24.41
N SER A 176 -17.82 18.98 -25.48
CA SER A 176 -17.33 18.79 -26.87
C SER A 176 -17.27 20.06 -27.71
N GLU A 177 -18.13 21.05 -27.46
CA GLU A 177 -18.23 22.27 -28.31
C GLU A 177 -17.70 23.55 -27.64
N VAL A 178 -17.59 23.59 -26.30
CA VAL A 178 -17.12 24.78 -25.56
C VAL A 178 -15.61 24.69 -25.22
N ASP A 179 -15.00 23.53 -25.47
CA ASP A 179 -14.03 22.97 -24.53
C ASP A 179 -12.56 22.99 -24.99
N ILE A 180 -12.29 23.24 -26.29
CA ILE A 180 -10.90 23.46 -26.75
C ILE A 180 -10.32 24.72 -26.09
N ARG A 181 -11.14 25.77 -25.93
CA ARG A 181 -10.71 27.03 -25.30
C ARG A 181 -10.44 26.84 -23.80
N HIS A 182 -11.34 26.20 -23.06
CA HIS A 182 -11.13 25.91 -21.63
C HIS A 182 -9.95 24.96 -21.40
N ALA A 183 -9.76 23.95 -22.28
CA ALA A 183 -8.61 23.07 -22.22
C ALA A 183 -7.27 23.81 -22.46
N GLU A 184 -7.25 24.85 -23.31
CA GLU A 184 -6.07 25.70 -23.53
C GLU A 184 -5.85 26.70 -22.38
N GLU A 185 -6.93 27.25 -21.82
CA GLU A 185 -6.88 28.11 -20.63
C GLU A 185 -6.38 27.34 -19.40
N ALA A 186 -6.74 26.06 -19.27
CA ALA A 186 -6.25 25.17 -18.21
C ALA A 186 -4.72 25.03 -18.22
N LEU A 187 -4.09 24.99 -19.39
CA LEU A 187 -2.62 24.97 -19.50
C LEU A 187 -2.00 26.26 -18.94
N THR A 188 -2.67 27.39 -19.14
CA THR A 188 -2.27 28.69 -18.61
C THR A 188 -2.42 28.73 -17.10
N VAL A 189 -3.54 28.23 -16.57
CA VAL A 189 -3.80 28.13 -15.12
C VAL A 189 -2.73 27.28 -14.42
N ILE A 190 -2.37 26.12 -14.99
CA ILE A 190 -1.34 25.24 -14.43
C ILE A 190 0.02 25.94 -14.47
N ARG A 191 0.37 26.59 -15.60
CA ARG A 191 1.65 27.33 -15.71
C ARG A 191 1.74 28.43 -14.66
N ASP A 192 0.70 29.24 -14.51
CA ASP A 192 0.69 30.34 -13.57
C ASP A 192 0.77 29.84 -12.11
N TYR A 193 0.16 28.68 -11.81
CA TYR A 193 0.33 27.99 -10.53
C TYR A 193 1.78 27.54 -10.29
N LEU A 194 2.40 26.93 -11.30
CA LEU A 194 3.80 26.46 -11.23
C LEU A 194 4.77 27.62 -11.02
N ASP A 195 4.58 28.73 -11.73
CA ASP A 195 5.40 29.93 -11.65
C ASP A 195 5.24 30.62 -10.29
N PHE A 196 4.01 30.78 -9.80
CA PHE A 196 3.73 31.39 -8.49
C PHE A 196 4.35 30.60 -7.34
N HIS A 197 4.25 29.27 -7.38
CA HIS A 197 4.81 28.40 -6.34
C HIS A 197 6.28 28.02 -6.55
N GLN A 198 6.91 28.51 -7.63
CA GLN A 198 8.29 28.21 -8.00
C GLN A 198 8.59 26.70 -8.02
N ILE A 199 7.68 25.93 -8.62
CA ILE A 199 7.79 24.47 -8.67
C ILE A 199 8.89 24.07 -9.67
N SER A 200 9.83 23.23 -9.22
CA SER A 200 10.92 22.78 -10.07
C SER A 200 10.46 21.78 -11.13
N ASP A 201 11.18 21.71 -12.24
CA ASP A 201 10.94 20.72 -13.30
C ASP A 201 10.91 19.27 -12.79
N ALA A 202 11.80 18.93 -11.85
CA ALA A 202 11.86 17.60 -11.24
C ALA A 202 10.59 17.29 -10.42
N LEU A 203 10.19 18.23 -9.56
CA LEU A 203 8.99 18.08 -8.73
C LEU A 203 7.71 18.03 -9.58
N PHE A 204 7.62 18.84 -10.63
CA PHE A 204 6.51 18.77 -11.59
C PHE A 204 6.43 17.41 -12.26
N ASN A 205 7.53 16.90 -12.82
CA ASN A 205 7.54 15.59 -13.49
C ASN A 205 7.10 14.48 -12.54
N GLN A 206 7.58 14.53 -11.30
CA GLN A 206 7.24 13.56 -10.28
C GLN A 206 5.73 13.59 -9.96
N ILE A 207 5.16 14.78 -9.71
CA ILE A 207 3.74 14.92 -9.43
C ILE A 207 2.91 14.53 -10.65
N ALA A 208 3.28 14.99 -11.84
CA ALA A 208 2.58 14.66 -13.08
C ALA A 208 2.61 13.14 -13.36
N THR A 209 3.75 12.48 -13.14
CA THR A 209 3.86 11.02 -13.31
C THR A 209 3.02 10.28 -12.28
N ALA A 210 3.07 10.69 -11.01
CA ALA A 210 2.27 10.08 -9.95
C ALA A 210 0.76 10.29 -10.13
N THR A 211 0.37 11.43 -10.72
CA THR A 211 -1.04 11.82 -10.90
C THR A 211 -1.63 11.25 -12.19
N LEU A 212 -0.95 11.46 -13.33
CA LEU A 212 -1.47 11.21 -14.67
C LEU A 212 -0.93 9.91 -15.28
N GLY A 213 0.17 9.38 -14.73
CA GLY A 213 0.73 8.12 -15.17
C GLY A 213 -0.25 6.97 -14.97
N ASP A 214 0.11 5.80 -15.49
CA ASP A 214 -0.64 4.59 -15.25
C ASP A 214 -2.09 4.63 -15.80
N ASN A 215 -2.33 5.30 -16.93
CA ASN A 215 -3.64 5.41 -17.61
C ASN A 215 -4.76 5.87 -16.66
N LEU A 216 -4.60 7.09 -16.11
CA LEU A 216 -5.53 7.75 -15.18
C LEU A 216 -7.00 7.57 -15.58
N PHE A 217 -7.34 7.84 -16.84
CA PHE A 217 -8.72 7.81 -17.31
C PHE A 217 -9.32 6.40 -17.31
N VAL A 218 -8.55 5.38 -17.68
CA VAL A 218 -8.97 3.96 -17.54
C VAL A 218 -9.24 3.62 -16.08
N ARG A 219 -8.38 4.05 -15.14
CA ARG A 219 -8.58 3.78 -13.70
C ARG A 219 -9.90 4.35 -13.18
N HIS A 220 -10.33 5.50 -13.70
CA HIS A 220 -11.56 6.14 -13.27
C HIS A 220 -12.79 5.57 -13.98
N TYR A 221 -12.74 5.36 -15.29
CA TYR A 221 -13.91 4.98 -16.08
C TYR A 221 -14.09 3.47 -16.26
N PHE A 222 -12.99 2.71 -16.24
CA PHE A 222 -12.95 1.26 -16.40
C PHE A 222 -12.10 0.57 -15.30
N PRO A 223 -12.37 0.81 -14.00
CA PRO A 223 -11.64 0.16 -12.91
C PRO A 223 -11.79 -1.37 -12.98
N LEU A 224 -10.67 -2.08 -12.79
CA LEU A 224 -10.65 -3.54 -12.73
C LEU A 224 -11.56 -4.04 -11.59
N ARG A 225 -12.67 -4.71 -11.92
CA ARG A 225 -13.48 -5.39 -10.89
C ARG A 225 -12.81 -6.70 -10.47
N SER A 226 -12.72 -6.89 -9.15
CA SER A 226 -12.30 -8.13 -8.47
C SER A 226 -13.29 -9.30 -8.57
N LYS A 227 -14.17 -9.35 -9.57
CA LYS A 227 -15.07 -10.51 -9.74
C LYS A 227 -15.10 -10.99 -11.18
N HIS A 228 -14.53 -12.18 -11.33
CA HIS A 228 -14.46 -12.99 -12.54
C HIS A 228 -13.60 -12.35 -13.62
N ARG A 229 -12.31 -12.76 -13.64
CA ARG A 229 -11.62 -13.01 -14.91
C ARG A 229 -12.53 -13.93 -15.73
N CYS A 230 -13.46 -13.37 -16.51
CA CYS A 230 -13.68 -13.92 -17.81
C CYS A 230 -12.30 -13.79 -18.46
N ARG A 231 -11.59 -14.92 -18.61
CA ARG A 231 -10.33 -14.97 -19.35
C ARG A 231 -10.57 -14.25 -20.67
N ILE A 232 -10.19 -12.98 -20.74
CA ILE A 232 -9.89 -12.34 -22.01
C ILE A 232 -8.87 -13.30 -22.60
N LYS A 233 -9.20 -13.90 -23.75
CA LYS A 233 -8.25 -14.74 -24.47
C LYS A 233 -7.01 -13.88 -24.65
N ALA A 234 -5.98 -14.19 -23.87
CA ALA A 234 -4.72 -13.49 -23.93
C ALA A 234 -4.26 -13.54 -25.38
N VAL A 235 -4.00 -12.36 -25.96
CA VAL A 235 -3.00 -12.27 -27.02
C VAL A 235 -1.77 -13.01 -26.48
N PRO A 236 -1.17 -13.96 -27.22
CA PRO A 236 -0.08 -14.78 -26.68
C PRO A 236 1.08 -13.88 -26.26
N ALA A 237 1.15 -13.55 -24.97
CA ALA A 237 2.24 -12.78 -24.41
C ALA A 237 3.48 -13.69 -24.41
N LYS A 238 4.55 -13.21 -25.04
CA LYS A 238 5.84 -13.89 -25.06
C LYS A 238 6.36 -14.00 -23.62
N ALA A 239 7.01 -15.11 -23.29
CA ALA A 239 7.72 -15.27 -22.02
C ALA A 239 8.71 -14.11 -21.83
N LYS A 240 8.77 -13.57 -20.62
CA LYS A 240 9.58 -12.41 -20.25
C LYS A 240 10.80 -12.83 -19.45
N ARG A 241 11.86 -12.03 -19.51
CA ARG A 241 13.10 -12.27 -18.75
C ARG A 241 13.49 -11.02 -17.99
N ILE A 242 14.06 -11.21 -16.81
CA ILE A 242 14.71 -10.13 -16.08
C ILE A 242 16.09 -9.91 -16.70
N ALA A 243 16.34 -8.68 -17.15
CA ALA A 243 17.58 -8.27 -17.80
C ALA A 243 18.61 -7.71 -16.80
N SER A 244 18.15 -7.15 -15.68
CA SER A 244 19.04 -6.64 -14.64
C SER A 244 18.43 -6.71 -13.25
N LEU A 245 19.31 -6.75 -12.25
CA LEU A 245 18.99 -6.68 -10.82
C LEU A 245 19.93 -5.66 -10.18
N THR A 246 19.36 -4.66 -9.50
CA THR A 246 20.11 -3.69 -8.68
C THR A 246 19.83 -3.96 -7.21
N ILE A 247 20.86 -4.01 -6.38
CA ILE A 247 20.78 -4.16 -4.92
C ILE A 247 21.19 -2.83 -4.29
N TYR A 248 20.33 -2.31 -3.42
CA TYR A 248 20.57 -1.12 -2.60
C TYR A 248 20.65 -1.54 -1.14
N GLN A 249 21.81 -1.31 -0.51
CA GLN A 249 21.94 -1.41 0.95
C GLN A 249 21.74 -0.02 1.54
N LEU A 250 20.66 0.16 2.29
CA LEU A 250 20.31 1.47 2.84
C LEU A 250 20.75 1.62 4.29
N ARG A 251 21.08 2.87 4.65
CA ARG A 251 21.14 3.34 6.05
C ARG A 251 20.27 4.58 6.20
N ILE A 252 19.05 4.39 6.69
CA ILE A 252 18.09 5.48 6.89
C ILE A 252 18.02 5.81 8.38
N PRO A 253 18.45 7.01 8.83
CA PRO A 253 18.40 7.39 10.24
C PRO A 253 16.99 7.35 10.82
N PHE A 254 16.88 7.02 12.11
CA PHE A 254 15.63 7.12 12.86
C PHE A 254 15.51 8.46 13.60
N HIS A 255 14.28 8.93 13.82
CA HIS A 255 14.02 10.07 14.71
C HIS A 255 14.25 9.75 16.19
N GLN A 256 14.23 8.47 16.56
CA GLN A 256 14.45 8.00 17.92
C GLN A 256 15.11 6.62 17.93
N THR A 257 16.00 6.36 18.89
CA THR A 257 16.60 5.05 19.09
C THR A 257 15.53 4.04 19.51
N PHE A 258 15.44 2.90 18.83
CA PHE A 258 14.53 1.82 19.17
C PHE A 258 15.27 0.73 19.96
N LYS A 259 14.82 0.42 21.18
CA LYS A 259 15.48 -0.52 22.10
C LYS A 259 14.58 -1.69 22.52
N HIS A 260 15.14 -2.90 22.52
CA HIS A 260 14.56 -4.10 23.12
C HIS A 260 15.65 -4.96 23.77
N ALA A 261 15.29 -6.07 24.43
CA ALA A 261 16.20 -6.85 25.26
C ALA A 261 17.44 -7.40 24.53
N LEU A 262 17.35 -7.63 23.21
CA LEU A 262 18.44 -8.19 22.40
C LEU A 262 19.23 -7.14 21.61
N GLN A 263 18.65 -5.99 21.27
CA GLN A 263 19.30 -5.01 20.39
C GLN A 263 18.79 -3.56 20.57
N SER A 264 19.64 -2.60 20.19
CA SER A 264 19.34 -1.17 20.05
C SER A 264 19.64 -0.73 18.62
N ARG A 265 18.77 0.10 18.02
CA ARG A 265 18.88 0.55 16.62
C ARG A 265 18.60 2.04 16.48
N GLU A 266 19.39 2.70 15.64
CA GLU A 266 19.29 4.15 15.35
C GLU A 266 19.05 4.44 13.87
N GLU A 267 19.07 3.41 13.03
CA GLU A 267 18.87 3.49 11.59
C GLU A 267 18.29 2.17 11.05
N SER A 268 17.64 2.27 9.89
CA SER A 268 17.22 1.13 9.09
C SER A 268 18.43 0.56 8.34
N ASP A 269 18.51 -0.77 8.28
CA ASP A 269 19.46 -1.56 7.49
C ASP A 269 18.76 -2.27 6.33
N ALA A 270 17.72 -1.65 5.77
CA ALA A 270 16.92 -2.22 4.70
C ALA A 270 17.75 -2.53 3.46
N VAL A 271 17.53 -3.71 2.90
CA VAL A 271 18.05 -4.13 1.60
C VAL A 271 16.90 -4.09 0.61
N ILE A 272 17.00 -3.20 -0.36
CA ILE A 272 16.01 -3.03 -1.43
C ILE A 272 16.62 -3.56 -2.72
N ILE A 273 15.85 -4.32 -3.48
CA ILE A 273 16.24 -4.71 -4.83
C ILE A 273 15.30 -4.12 -5.86
N LYS A 274 15.85 -3.82 -7.04
CA LYS A 274 15.12 -3.40 -8.23
C LYS A 274 15.39 -4.41 -9.34
N VAL A 275 14.35 -5.03 -9.87
CA VAL A 275 14.45 -5.87 -11.08
C VAL A 275 14.00 -5.06 -12.28
N THR A 276 14.65 -5.26 -13.44
CA THR A 276 14.24 -4.64 -14.71
C THR A 276 14.14 -5.71 -15.79
N ASP A 277 13.05 -5.74 -16.55
CA ASP A 277 12.88 -6.66 -17.68
C ASP A 277 13.52 -6.18 -18.98
N ASP A 278 13.43 -7.00 -20.02
CA ASP A 278 13.91 -6.72 -21.38
C ASP A 278 13.22 -5.53 -22.07
N ASP A 279 12.03 -5.13 -21.60
CA ASP A 279 11.29 -3.96 -22.09
C ASP A 279 11.54 -2.70 -21.23
N GLY A 280 12.39 -2.79 -20.19
CA GLY A 280 12.68 -1.68 -19.28
C GLY A 280 11.66 -1.45 -18.17
N ARG A 281 10.70 -2.38 -17.95
CA ARG A 281 9.77 -2.29 -16.81
C ARG A 281 10.46 -2.71 -15.53
N VAL A 282 10.07 -2.05 -14.43
CA VAL A 282 10.73 -2.22 -13.13
C VAL A 282 9.78 -2.78 -12.07
N GLY A 283 10.36 -3.45 -11.07
CA GLY A 283 9.69 -3.81 -9.83
C GLY A 283 10.64 -3.76 -8.64
N PHE A 284 10.11 -3.41 -7.47
CA PHE A 284 10.89 -3.23 -6.25
C PHE A 284 10.48 -4.21 -5.16
N GLY A 285 11.46 -4.68 -4.41
CA GLY A 285 11.25 -5.53 -3.24
C GLY A 285 12.18 -5.14 -2.11
N GLU A 286 11.73 -5.36 -0.89
CA GLU A 286 12.44 -4.98 0.33
C GLU A 286 12.50 -6.16 1.30
N SER A 287 13.60 -6.25 2.04
CA SER A 287 13.66 -7.07 3.25
C SER A 287 14.72 -6.56 4.23
N LEU A 288 14.62 -6.97 5.50
CA LEU A 288 15.53 -6.58 6.56
C LEU A 288 16.11 -7.83 7.25
N PRO A 289 17.39 -8.18 7.02
CA PRO A 289 17.99 -9.37 7.61
C PRO A 289 18.21 -9.20 9.12
N ARG A 290 18.02 -10.27 9.90
CA ARG A 290 18.16 -10.24 11.37
C ARG A 290 18.91 -11.48 11.85
N SER A 291 20.16 -11.29 12.28
CA SER A 291 21.02 -12.40 12.73
C SER A 291 20.45 -13.19 13.90
N TYR A 292 19.72 -12.54 14.80
CA TYR A 292 19.09 -13.16 15.96
C TYR A 292 17.71 -13.76 15.68
N VAL A 293 17.21 -13.64 14.44
CA VAL A 293 15.89 -14.18 14.02
C VAL A 293 16.05 -15.15 12.86
N THR A 294 16.47 -14.67 11.68
CA THR A 294 16.63 -15.51 10.48
C THR A 294 18.05 -16.05 10.31
N GLY A 295 19.02 -15.52 11.07
CA GLY A 295 20.45 -15.83 10.90
C GLY A 295 21.13 -15.05 9.77
N GLU A 296 20.35 -14.32 8.96
CA GLU A 296 20.88 -13.46 7.90
C GLU A 296 21.41 -12.14 8.48
N ILE A 297 22.51 -11.66 7.92
CA ILE A 297 23.01 -10.28 8.07
C ILE A 297 22.99 -9.61 6.69
N THR A 298 23.12 -8.28 6.65
CA THR A 298 23.11 -7.52 5.39
C THR A 298 24.12 -8.07 4.39
N GLU A 299 25.34 -8.35 4.85
CA GLU A 299 26.43 -8.85 4.02
C GLU A 299 26.13 -10.24 3.43
N SER A 300 25.60 -11.17 4.23
CA SER A 300 25.28 -12.52 3.77
C SER A 300 24.04 -12.55 2.88
N MET A 301 23.03 -11.72 3.17
CA MET A 301 21.85 -11.55 2.32
C MET A 301 22.24 -10.97 0.95
N VAL A 302 23.10 -9.95 0.90
CA VAL A 302 23.57 -9.34 -0.35
C VAL A 302 24.40 -10.32 -1.16
N ALA A 303 25.31 -11.08 -0.52
CA ALA A 303 26.05 -12.13 -1.19
C ALA A 303 25.11 -13.19 -1.77
N ARG A 304 24.10 -13.64 -1.01
CA ARG A 304 23.10 -14.61 -1.49
C ARG A 304 22.31 -14.07 -2.68
N LEU A 305 21.88 -12.80 -2.63
CA LEU A 305 21.20 -12.14 -3.74
C LEU A 305 22.07 -12.09 -4.99
N ARG A 306 23.34 -11.68 -4.85
CA ARG A 306 24.28 -11.51 -5.97
C ARG A 306 24.73 -12.83 -6.58
N ASP A 307 25.13 -13.79 -5.74
CA ASP A 307 25.90 -14.96 -6.17
C ASP A 307 25.02 -16.18 -6.44
N ASP A 308 23.79 -16.24 -5.90
CA ASP A 308 22.88 -17.38 -6.06
C ASP A 308 21.53 -16.99 -6.69
N LEU A 309 20.82 -16.01 -6.11
CA LEU A 309 19.46 -15.70 -6.55
C LEU A 309 19.43 -14.92 -7.88
N ALA A 310 20.35 -13.98 -8.11
CA ALA A 310 20.40 -13.24 -9.37
C ALA A 310 20.72 -14.15 -10.58
N PRO A 311 21.71 -15.06 -10.55
CA PRO A 311 21.92 -16.01 -11.65
C PRO A 311 20.69 -16.88 -11.96
N LYS A 312 19.98 -17.36 -10.92
CA LYS A 312 18.73 -18.12 -11.10
C LYS A 312 17.66 -17.26 -11.76
N LEU A 313 17.46 -16.05 -11.27
CA LEU A 313 16.50 -15.09 -11.81
C LEU A 313 16.74 -14.78 -13.30
N PHE A 314 18.00 -14.63 -13.68
CA PHE A 314 18.44 -14.36 -15.05
C PHE A 314 18.28 -15.56 -15.99
N ALA A 315 18.37 -16.79 -15.46
CA ALA A 315 18.16 -18.01 -16.22
C ALA A 315 16.67 -18.31 -16.49
N GLU A 316 15.77 -17.77 -15.66
CA GLU A 316 14.33 -18.02 -15.76
C GLU A 316 13.65 -17.26 -16.91
N ALA A 317 12.63 -17.90 -17.48
CA ALA A 317 11.74 -17.30 -18.47
C ALA A 317 10.30 -17.34 -17.94
N PHE A 318 9.79 -16.17 -17.55
CA PHE A 318 8.49 -16.00 -16.92
C PHE A 318 7.37 -16.03 -17.96
N ALA A 319 6.72 -17.19 -18.11
CA ALA A 319 5.55 -17.36 -18.97
C ALA A 319 4.31 -16.68 -18.34
N PRO A 320 3.31 -16.25 -19.13
CA PRO A 320 2.08 -15.66 -18.59
C PRO A 320 1.40 -16.57 -17.54
N GLY A 321 1.06 -16.04 -16.37
CA GLY A 321 0.49 -16.82 -15.26
C GLY A 321 1.49 -17.30 -14.20
N TRP A 322 2.79 -16.98 -14.36
CA TRP A 322 3.82 -17.25 -13.35
C TRP A 322 3.59 -16.48 -12.04
N GLU A 323 2.87 -15.37 -12.09
CA GLU A 323 2.53 -14.52 -10.94
C GLU A 323 1.53 -15.16 -9.96
N THR A 324 1.22 -16.44 -10.13
CA THR A 324 0.40 -17.21 -9.18
C THR A 324 1.24 -17.63 -7.99
N PHE A 325 0.66 -17.57 -6.79
CA PHE A 325 1.30 -18.12 -5.61
C PHE A 325 1.59 -19.62 -5.74
N GLU A 326 0.82 -20.35 -6.54
CA GLU A 326 1.07 -21.76 -6.84
C GLU A 326 2.37 -21.94 -7.62
N TYR A 327 2.62 -21.11 -8.65
CA TYR A 327 3.89 -21.13 -9.37
C TYR A 327 5.03 -20.70 -8.45
N LEU A 328 4.92 -19.57 -7.76
CA LEU A 328 5.92 -19.14 -6.78
C LEU A 328 6.19 -20.27 -5.78
N SER A 329 5.15 -20.91 -5.24
CA SER A 329 5.23 -22.05 -4.30
C SER A 329 5.88 -23.31 -4.90
N SER A 330 5.89 -23.44 -6.22
CA SER A 330 6.52 -24.57 -6.92
C SER A 330 8.01 -24.36 -7.19
N VAL A 331 8.47 -23.12 -7.42
CA VAL A 331 9.90 -22.77 -7.56
C VAL A 331 10.56 -22.45 -6.20
N LEU A 332 9.75 -22.06 -5.22
CA LEU A 332 10.09 -21.66 -3.85
C LEU A 332 10.91 -22.63 -2.98
N PRO A 333 10.66 -23.95 -3.01
CA PRO A 333 11.27 -24.88 -2.05
C PRO A 333 12.78 -24.96 -2.17
N ASP A 334 13.34 -24.60 -3.33
CA ASP A 334 14.79 -24.68 -3.58
C ASP A 334 15.52 -23.36 -3.29
N TRP A 335 14.80 -22.24 -3.11
CA TRP A 335 15.40 -20.91 -2.94
C TRP A 335 15.50 -20.47 -1.48
N THR A 336 14.63 -21.00 -0.61
CA THR A 336 14.52 -20.60 0.82
C THR A 336 15.20 -21.58 1.79
N ARG A 337 15.68 -22.73 1.29
CA ARG A 337 16.28 -23.79 2.12
C ARG A 337 17.62 -23.37 2.71
N SER A 338 17.82 -23.75 3.96
CA SER A 338 19.13 -23.62 4.60
C SER A 338 20.15 -24.56 3.97
N ASP A 339 21.31 -24.03 3.61
CA ASP A 339 22.45 -24.82 3.14
C ASP A 339 23.14 -25.57 4.29
N ASP A 340 22.86 -25.20 5.55
CA ASP A 340 23.42 -25.82 6.75
C ASP A 340 22.32 -26.53 7.56
N LYS A 341 22.35 -27.87 7.54
CA LYS A 341 21.43 -28.71 8.33
C LYS A 341 21.78 -28.76 9.83
N ASN A 342 22.93 -28.21 10.24
CA ASN A 342 23.49 -28.32 11.58
C ASN A 342 23.64 -26.95 12.29
N GLY A 343 23.31 -25.83 11.63
CA GLY A 343 23.39 -24.46 12.18
C GLY A 343 22.10 -23.96 12.86
N PRO A 344 22.15 -22.90 13.70
CA PRO A 344 21.02 -22.53 14.55
C PRO A 344 19.81 -21.92 13.81
N VAL A 345 19.98 -21.08 12.78
CA VAL A 345 19.03 -20.77 11.67
C VAL A 345 19.82 -20.09 10.52
N ILE A 346 19.66 -20.53 9.26
CA ILE A 346 19.92 -19.74 8.03
C ILE A 346 18.80 -20.09 7.05
N ALA A 347 17.57 -19.66 7.34
CA ALA A 347 16.52 -19.69 6.34
C ALA A 347 16.74 -18.45 5.48
N TRP A 348 17.01 -18.59 4.18
CA TRP A 348 17.26 -17.47 3.25
C TRP A 348 15.96 -16.68 2.95
N ASN A 349 15.13 -16.50 3.97
CA ASN A 349 13.80 -15.93 3.92
C ASN A 349 13.86 -14.43 3.68
N ALA A 350 14.81 -13.71 4.27
CA ALA A 350 14.92 -12.27 4.05
C ALA A 350 15.40 -12.00 2.61
N ALA A 351 16.45 -12.71 2.14
CA ALA A 351 16.90 -12.65 0.75
C ALA A 351 15.77 -12.98 -0.23
N PHE A 352 15.04 -14.07 0.02
CA PHE A 352 13.93 -14.48 -0.82
C PHE A 352 12.77 -13.48 -0.80
N CYS A 353 12.41 -12.93 0.37
CA CYS A 353 11.36 -11.91 0.49
C CYS A 353 11.62 -10.72 -0.45
N ALA A 354 12.86 -10.23 -0.49
CA ALA A 354 13.22 -9.13 -1.38
C ALA A 354 13.01 -9.51 -2.86
N VAL A 355 13.41 -10.72 -3.26
CA VAL A 355 13.21 -11.23 -4.64
C VAL A 355 11.75 -11.39 -4.98
N GLU A 356 10.97 -12.05 -4.13
CA GLU A 356 9.55 -12.29 -4.37
C GLU A 356 8.77 -10.99 -4.48
N LEU A 357 9.00 -10.04 -3.58
CA LEU A 357 8.30 -8.76 -3.63
C LEU A 357 8.65 -7.97 -4.90
N ALA A 358 9.92 -7.96 -5.33
CA ALA A 358 10.32 -7.30 -6.57
C ALA A 358 9.68 -7.91 -7.81
N LEU A 359 9.61 -9.24 -7.84
CA LEU A 359 8.95 -10.02 -8.87
C LEU A 359 7.43 -9.73 -8.91
N LEU A 360 6.76 -9.74 -7.75
CA LEU A 360 5.34 -9.41 -7.64
C LEU A 360 5.07 -7.96 -8.08
N ASP A 361 5.87 -7.00 -7.62
CA ASP A 361 5.75 -5.59 -8.00
C ASP A 361 5.88 -5.40 -9.51
N TRP A 362 6.93 -5.99 -10.11
CA TRP A 362 7.19 -5.95 -11.55
C TRP A 362 6.01 -6.52 -12.34
N SER A 363 5.52 -7.71 -11.95
CA SER A 363 4.42 -8.39 -12.66
C SER A 363 3.11 -7.60 -12.58
N LEU A 364 2.74 -7.19 -11.38
CA LEU A 364 1.46 -6.51 -11.13
C LEU A 364 1.43 -5.14 -11.80
N ARG A 365 2.54 -4.40 -11.83
CA ARG A 365 2.64 -3.14 -12.59
C ARG A 365 2.47 -3.36 -14.10
N ARG A 366 3.02 -4.44 -14.65
CA ARG A 366 2.87 -4.79 -16.09
C ARG A 366 1.41 -5.00 -16.46
N ASP A 367 0.68 -5.73 -15.63
CA ASP A 367 -0.71 -6.14 -15.93
C ASP A 367 -1.73 -5.16 -15.33
N TYR A 368 -1.29 -3.95 -14.97
CA TYR A 368 -2.09 -2.87 -14.38
C TYR A 368 -2.81 -3.21 -13.06
N GLY A 369 -2.35 -4.25 -12.38
CA GLY A 369 -2.93 -4.74 -11.13
C GLY A 369 -2.20 -4.28 -9.87
N SER A 370 -2.77 -4.66 -8.74
CA SER A 370 -2.24 -4.39 -7.39
C SER A 370 -2.15 -5.67 -6.57
N LEU A 371 -1.30 -5.68 -5.54
CA LEU A 371 -1.18 -6.83 -4.63
C LEU A 371 -2.52 -7.12 -3.95
N SER A 372 -3.37 -6.10 -3.75
CA SER A 372 -4.72 -6.26 -3.20
C SER A 372 -5.69 -7.04 -4.09
N GLU A 373 -5.42 -7.11 -5.40
CA GLU A 373 -6.20 -7.95 -6.32
C GLU A 373 -5.76 -9.42 -6.22
N LEU A 374 -4.46 -9.64 -6.07
CA LEU A 374 -3.89 -10.97 -5.88
C LEU A 374 -4.22 -11.54 -4.48
N LEU A 375 -4.14 -10.70 -3.45
CA LEU A 375 -4.54 -10.96 -2.07
C LEU A 375 -5.84 -10.23 -1.78
N THR A 376 -6.95 -10.78 -2.27
CA THR A 376 -8.27 -10.14 -2.12
C THR A 376 -8.54 -9.85 -0.64
N PRO A 377 -8.64 -8.57 -0.22
CA PRO A 377 -8.75 -8.22 1.18
C PRO A 377 -10.14 -8.60 1.72
N VAL A 378 -10.17 -9.07 2.97
CA VAL A 378 -11.42 -9.29 3.72
C VAL A 378 -11.80 -8.09 4.59
N ARG A 379 -10.92 -7.07 4.64
CA ARG A 379 -11.14 -5.77 5.29
C ARG A 379 -10.43 -4.67 4.52
N TYR A 380 -11.00 -3.46 4.51
CA TYR A 380 -10.43 -2.31 3.77
C TYR A 380 -9.62 -1.34 4.64
N GLU A 381 -9.37 -1.73 5.88
CA GLU A 381 -8.57 -0.99 6.84
C GLU A 381 -7.91 -1.97 7.82
N VAL A 382 -6.68 -1.67 8.23
CA VAL A 382 -5.94 -2.41 9.26
C VAL A 382 -5.71 -1.49 10.45
N VAL A 383 -5.95 -2.00 11.67
CA VAL A 383 -5.72 -1.26 12.91
C VAL A 383 -4.40 -1.70 13.53
N TYR A 384 -3.46 -0.77 13.61
CA TYR A 384 -2.12 -0.99 14.15
C TYR A 384 -2.05 -0.69 15.64
N SER A 385 -1.32 -1.54 16.36
CA SER A 385 -0.96 -1.35 17.77
C SER A 385 0.14 -0.29 17.93
N GLY A 386 0.12 0.42 19.05
CA GLY A 386 1.28 1.19 19.53
C GLY A 386 2.35 0.28 20.12
N VAL A 387 3.63 0.65 20.01
CA VAL A 387 4.74 -0.13 20.57
C VAL A 387 5.60 0.75 21.48
N ILE A 388 5.78 0.33 22.72
CA ILE A 388 6.63 0.98 23.72
C ILE A 388 7.92 0.16 23.86
N SER A 389 9.06 0.79 23.56
CA SER A 389 10.41 0.23 23.75
C SER A 389 10.73 -0.02 25.22
N ALA A 390 11.87 -0.68 25.48
CA ALA A 390 12.38 -0.94 26.83
C ALA A 390 12.96 0.33 27.50
N ASP A 391 12.22 1.43 27.44
CA ASP A 391 12.61 2.73 28.00
C ASP A 391 12.37 2.78 29.52
N ALA A 392 12.88 3.83 30.15
CA ALA A 392 12.58 4.12 31.54
C ALA A 392 11.06 4.30 31.75
N PRO A 393 10.50 3.91 32.91
CA PRO A 393 9.05 3.97 33.15
C PRO A 393 8.37 5.31 32.84
N LYS A 394 9.07 6.42 33.13
CA LYS A 394 8.58 7.78 32.85
C LYS A 394 8.40 8.05 31.35
N ASP A 395 9.36 7.63 30.53
CA ASP A 395 9.36 7.87 29.10
C ASP A 395 8.36 6.94 28.40
N ALA A 396 8.29 5.69 28.86
CA ALA A 396 7.26 4.72 28.46
C ALA A 396 5.84 5.26 28.69
N ALA A 397 5.57 5.83 29.88
CA ALA A 397 4.29 6.45 30.18
C ALA A 397 4.02 7.69 29.30
N ALA A 398 5.03 8.53 29.05
CA ALA A 398 4.88 9.70 28.18
C ALA A 398 4.52 9.30 26.73
N LEU A 399 5.15 8.25 26.19
CA LEU A 399 4.83 7.72 24.87
C LEU A 399 3.45 7.04 24.84
N ALA A 400 3.12 6.21 25.82
CA ALA A 400 1.81 5.57 25.92
C ALA A 400 0.67 6.59 26.00
N LYS A 401 0.86 7.68 26.75
CA LYS A 401 -0.11 8.79 26.82
C LYS A 401 -0.29 9.50 25.47
N ARG A 402 0.78 9.63 24.66
CA ARG A 402 0.69 10.17 23.29
C ARG A 402 -0.09 9.24 22.37
N MET A 403 0.16 7.92 22.44
CA MET A 403 -0.57 6.91 21.66
C MET A 403 -2.05 6.87 22.04
N ALA A 404 -2.38 6.92 23.34
CA ALA A 404 -3.77 6.98 23.80
C ALA A 404 -4.50 8.24 23.29
N ARG A 405 -3.83 9.39 23.26
CA ARG A 405 -4.37 10.64 22.68
C ARG A 405 -4.58 10.57 21.17
N LEU A 406 -3.75 9.79 20.47
CA LEU A 406 -3.95 9.45 19.06
C LEU A 406 -5.12 8.48 18.85
N GLY A 407 -5.76 7.99 19.92
CA GLY A 407 -6.90 7.09 19.86
C GLY A 407 -6.52 5.61 19.78
N VAL A 408 -5.24 5.26 19.84
CA VAL A 408 -4.77 3.87 19.80
C VAL A 408 -5.30 3.11 21.00
N ARG A 409 -5.90 1.94 20.75
CA ARG A 409 -6.55 1.10 21.79
C ARG A 409 -5.78 -0.17 22.15
N GLN A 410 -4.69 -0.45 21.44
CA GLN A 410 -3.85 -1.62 21.66
C GLN A 410 -2.39 -1.17 21.76
N ILE A 411 -1.72 -1.52 22.84
CA ILE A 411 -0.32 -1.13 23.08
C ILE A 411 0.50 -2.37 23.48
N LYS A 412 1.59 -2.62 22.77
CA LYS A 412 2.61 -3.59 23.15
C LYS A 412 3.72 -2.91 23.94
N VAL A 413 4.12 -3.50 25.07
CA VAL A 413 5.21 -3.02 25.92
C VAL A 413 6.35 -4.04 25.92
N LYS A 414 7.56 -3.61 25.59
CA LYS A 414 8.76 -4.44 25.73
C LYS A 414 9.07 -4.69 27.21
N VAL A 415 9.27 -5.96 27.54
CA VAL A 415 9.64 -6.48 28.87
C VAL A 415 10.90 -7.36 28.72
N GLY A 416 11.31 -8.06 29.77
CA GLY A 416 12.58 -8.79 29.80
C GLY A 416 13.71 -8.00 30.46
N THR A 417 13.38 -7.00 31.28
CA THR A 417 14.35 -6.11 31.95
C THR A 417 14.03 -5.94 33.43
N ALA A 418 14.92 -5.32 34.21
CA ALA A 418 14.71 -5.15 35.65
C ALA A 418 13.48 -4.28 36.00
N ASP A 419 13.10 -3.33 35.14
CA ASP A 419 12.07 -2.32 35.41
C ASP A 419 10.67 -2.68 34.87
N ASP A 420 10.42 -3.95 34.50
CA ASP A 420 9.21 -4.35 33.77
C ASP A 420 7.91 -4.01 34.52
N VAL A 421 7.85 -4.29 35.82
CA VAL A 421 6.69 -3.99 36.67
C VAL A 421 6.44 -2.48 36.73
N ALA A 422 7.49 -1.70 37.02
CA ALA A 422 7.39 -0.24 37.12
C ALA A 422 6.99 0.39 35.78
N ARG A 423 7.48 -0.14 34.65
CA ARG A 423 7.12 0.31 33.30
C ARG A 423 5.65 0.04 33.00
N LEU A 424 5.17 -1.18 33.24
CA LEU A 424 3.77 -1.54 33.02
C LEU A 424 2.83 -0.77 33.94
N GLU A 425 3.21 -0.55 35.20
CA GLU A 425 2.45 0.29 36.13
C GLU A 425 2.34 1.74 35.63
N ALA A 426 3.46 2.34 35.22
CA ALA A 426 3.48 3.70 34.71
C ALA A 426 2.64 3.85 33.42
N VAL A 427 2.71 2.86 32.52
CA VAL A 427 1.88 2.81 31.30
C VAL A 427 0.40 2.66 31.67
N ARG A 428 0.04 1.65 32.47
CA ARG A 428 -1.36 1.39 32.85
C ARG A 428 -2.00 2.61 33.52
N LYS A 429 -1.26 3.29 34.41
CA LYS A 429 -1.73 4.50 35.11
C LYS A 429 -2.15 5.63 34.16
N VAL A 430 -1.50 5.78 33.01
CA VAL A 430 -1.79 6.89 32.07
C VAL A 430 -2.77 6.52 30.97
N VAL A 431 -2.89 5.25 30.63
CA VAL A 431 -3.79 4.77 29.54
C VAL A 431 -5.13 4.25 30.04
N GLY A 432 -5.26 3.93 31.34
CA GLY A 432 -6.48 3.37 31.93
C GLY A 432 -6.69 1.90 31.59
N ASP A 433 -7.81 1.33 32.02
CA ASP A 433 -8.11 -0.11 31.87
C ASP A 433 -8.72 -0.48 30.51
N ASP A 434 -9.24 0.50 29.75
CA ASP A 434 -9.90 0.29 28.46
C ASP A 434 -8.92 0.02 27.30
N ILE A 435 -7.63 0.30 27.51
CA ILE A 435 -6.59 0.05 26.50
C ILE A 435 -5.99 -1.34 26.74
N GLU A 436 -6.01 -2.16 25.69
CA GLU A 436 -5.42 -3.49 25.70
C GLU A 436 -3.89 -3.39 25.78
N LEU A 437 -3.30 -4.10 26.75
CA LEU A 437 -1.85 -4.21 26.88
C LEU A 437 -1.40 -5.61 26.49
N ARG A 438 -0.32 -5.66 25.71
CA ARG A 438 0.45 -6.87 25.39
C ARG A 438 1.88 -6.68 25.83
N ALA A 439 2.59 -7.78 26.09
CA ALA A 439 4.00 -7.74 26.46
C ALA A 439 4.84 -8.56 25.46
N ASP A 440 6.11 -8.18 25.30
CA ASP A 440 7.07 -8.88 24.46
C ASP A 440 8.43 -8.92 25.14
N ALA A 441 8.90 -10.14 25.45
CA ALA A 441 10.12 -10.37 26.21
C ALA A 441 11.34 -10.68 25.32
N ASN A 442 11.16 -10.85 24.00
CA ASN A 442 12.22 -11.23 23.05
C ASN A 442 13.14 -12.38 23.55
N GLY A 443 12.52 -13.39 24.15
CA GLY A 443 13.18 -14.59 24.68
C GLY A 443 14.10 -14.36 25.88
N ALA A 444 13.91 -13.28 26.64
CA ALA A 444 14.78 -12.89 27.74
C ALA A 444 14.74 -13.83 28.95
N TRP A 445 13.65 -14.57 29.16
CA TRP A 445 13.45 -15.38 30.36
C TRP A 445 13.71 -16.87 30.11
N SER A 446 14.09 -17.60 31.16
CA SER A 446 13.83 -19.03 31.24
C SER A 446 12.33 -19.30 31.46
N ALA A 447 11.87 -20.53 31.24
CA ALA A 447 10.46 -20.88 31.45
C ALA A 447 10.00 -20.66 32.91
N ASP A 448 10.85 -20.97 33.89
CA ASP A 448 10.57 -20.74 35.32
C ASP A 448 10.43 -19.25 35.64
N GLU A 449 11.38 -18.45 35.16
CA GLU A 449 11.36 -16.99 35.32
C GLU A 449 10.13 -16.39 34.64
N ALA A 450 9.81 -16.81 33.41
CA ALA A 450 8.64 -16.31 32.69
C ALA A 450 7.34 -16.56 33.45
N VAL A 451 7.14 -17.76 33.99
CA VAL A 451 5.95 -18.06 34.82
C VAL A 451 5.93 -17.19 36.09
N ALA A 452 7.07 -17.02 36.75
CA ALA A 452 7.17 -16.18 37.94
C ALA A 452 6.88 -14.69 37.65
N GLN A 453 7.44 -14.16 36.55
CA GLN A 453 7.24 -12.78 36.13
C GLN A 453 5.79 -12.53 35.72
N LEU A 454 5.19 -13.39 34.90
CA LEU A 454 3.80 -13.22 34.45
C LEU A 454 2.80 -13.25 35.60
N ARG A 455 3.08 -14.00 36.67
CA ARG A 455 2.28 -13.93 37.92
C ARG A 455 2.36 -12.56 38.59
N GLN A 456 3.54 -11.93 38.62
CA GLN A 456 3.70 -10.57 39.15
C GLN A 456 3.00 -9.53 38.26
N LEU A 457 2.97 -9.77 36.95
CA LEU A 457 2.35 -8.88 35.96
C LEU A 457 0.83 -9.09 35.80
N ALA A 458 0.22 -10.03 36.54
CA ALA A 458 -1.19 -10.39 36.42
C ALA A 458 -2.14 -9.19 36.60
N ALA A 459 -1.77 -8.24 37.47
CA ALA A 459 -2.56 -7.03 37.73
C ALA A 459 -2.74 -6.15 36.48
N PHE A 460 -1.85 -6.25 35.49
CA PHE A 460 -1.90 -5.44 34.26
C PHE A 460 -2.81 -6.04 33.18
N LYS A 461 -3.39 -7.23 33.39
CA LYS A 461 -4.33 -7.90 32.49
C LYS A 461 -3.81 -7.98 31.05
N LEU A 462 -2.58 -8.48 30.90
CA LEU A 462 -1.94 -8.63 29.60
C LEU A 462 -2.75 -9.58 28.72
N GLN A 463 -3.04 -9.16 27.49
CA GLN A 463 -3.79 -9.96 26.53
C GLN A 463 -2.95 -11.09 25.95
N THR A 464 -1.65 -10.84 25.76
CA THR A 464 -0.69 -11.83 25.28
C THR A 464 0.71 -11.54 25.84
N ILE A 465 1.55 -12.57 25.89
CA ILE A 465 3.01 -12.48 26.03
C ILE A 465 3.69 -13.02 24.77
N GLU A 466 4.44 -12.17 24.09
CA GLU A 466 5.23 -12.50 22.89
C GLU A 466 6.63 -12.96 23.28
N GLN A 467 7.01 -14.11 22.71
CA GLN A 467 8.28 -14.80 22.89
C GLN A 467 8.86 -14.68 24.32
N PRO A 468 8.24 -15.27 25.35
CA PRO A 468 8.75 -15.21 26.73
C PRO A 468 10.14 -15.84 26.90
N VAL A 469 10.39 -16.96 26.19
CA VAL A 469 11.63 -17.75 26.32
C VAL A 469 12.40 -17.83 25.01
N ARG A 470 13.66 -18.29 25.06
CA ARG A 470 14.51 -18.42 23.88
C ARG A 470 13.83 -19.19 22.74
N ALA A 471 14.11 -18.76 21.49
CA ALA A 471 13.46 -19.28 20.28
C ALA A 471 13.47 -20.81 20.14
N ALA A 472 14.56 -21.47 20.56
CA ALA A 472 14.69 -22.93 20.48
C ALA A 472 13.92 -23.69 21.58
N ASP A 473 13.50 -23.03 22.66
CA ASP A 473 12.87 -23.66 23.82
C ASP A 473 11.34 -23.77 23.66
N LEU A 474 10.90 -24.59 22.71
CA LEU A 474 9.47 -24.80 22.43
C LEU A 474 8.75 -25.51 23.59
N VAL A 475 9.47 -26.32 24.36
CA VAL A 475 8.93 -26.98 25.56
C VAL A 475 8.72 -25.95 26.67
N GLY A 476 9.66 -25.01 26.84
CA GLY A 476 9.50 -23.86 27.72
C GLY A 476 8.33 -22.97 27.32
N MET A 477 8.16 -22.68 26.02
CA MET A 477 6.98 -21.95 25.51
C MET A 477 5.67 -22.62 25.92
N LYS A 478 5.55 -23.94 25.71
CA LYS A 478 4.39 -24.74 26.14
C LYS A 478 4.16 -24.63 27.65
N ARG A 479 5.22 -24.78 28.44
CA ARG A 479 5.14 -24.69 29.90
C ARG A 479 4.63 -23.32 30.35
N VAL A 480 5.12 -22.23 29.76
CA VAL A 480 4.66 -20.87 30.07
C VAL A 480 3.18 -20.72 29.72
N ARG A 481 2.76 -21.20 28.55
CA ARG A 481 1.36 -21.18 28.11
C ARG A 481 0.43 -21.90 29.09
N GLU A 482 0.83 -23.08 29.58
CA GLU A 482 0.02 -23.89 30.49
C GLU A 482 -0.02 -23.33 31.93
N GLN A 483 1.02 -22.64 32.39
CA GLN A 483 1.19 -22.28 33.80
C GLN A 483 1.05 -20.79 34.13
N SER A 484 1.13 -19.90 33.14
CA SER A 484 1.08 -18.44 33.37
C SER A 484 -0.33 -17.86 33.38
N GLY A 485 -1.29 -18.52 32.71
CA GLY A 485 -2.63 -17.98 32.50
C GLY A 485 -2.71 -16.84 31.47
N VAL A 486 -1.61 -16.53 30.77
CA VAL A 486 -1.54 -15.51 29.72
C VAL A 486 -1.30 -16.20 28.37
N PRO A 487 -2.07 -15.90 27.31
CA PRO A 487 -1.84 -16.45 25.98
C PRO A 487 -0.43 -16.16 25.46
N VAL A 488 0.19 -17.15 24.82
CA VAL A 488 1.58 -17.07 24.36
C VAL A 488 1.63 -16.87 22.84
N MET A 489 2.43 -15.90 22.39
CA MET A 489 2.69 -15.64 20.97
C MET A 489 4.12 -16.03 20.60
N ALA A 490 4.27 -16.79 19.51
CA ALA A 490 5.57 -17.13 18.94
C ALA A 490 6.02 -16.07 17.93
N ASP A 491 7.23 -15.54 18.10
CA ASP A 491 7.88 -14.60 17.16
C ASP A 491 9.20 -15.18 16.65
N GLU A 492 10.27 -15.11 17.44
CA GLU A 492 11.59 -15.65 17.08
C GLU A 492 11.58 -17.18 16.91
N SER A 493 10.65 -17.89 17.57
CA SER A 493 10.43 -19.33 17.35
C SER A 493 9.73 -19.67 16.01
N LEU A 494 9.23 -18.67 15.26
CA LEU A 494 8.43 -18.84 14.05
C LEU A 494 9.09 -18.16 12.84
N VAL A 495 10.05 -18.86 12.23
CA VAL A 495 10.75 -18.41 11.01
C VAL A 495 10.28 -19.24 9.80
N THR A 496 10.24 -20.56 9.93
CA THR A 496 9.89 -21.48 8.83
C THR A 496 8.55 -22.18 9.02
N ILE A 497 8.02 -22.74 7.93
CA ILE A 497 6.79 -23.54 7.98
C ILE A 497 6.95 -24.80 8.84
N ASP A 498 8.14 -25.41 8.91
CA ASP A 498 8.40 -26.57 9.76
C ASP A 498 8.37 -26.21 11.25
N GLN A 499 8.89 -25.03 11.59
CA GLN A 499 8.76 -24.51 12.95
C GLN A 499 7.30 -24.20 13.30
N ALA A 500 6.52 -23.66 12.36
CA ALA A 500 5.08 -23.46 12.54
C ALA A 500 4.36 -24.78 12.85
N ARG A 501 4.62 -25.84 12.08
CA ARG A 501 4.09 -27.20 12.33
C ARG A 501 4.48 -27.68 13.72
N ARG A 502 5.75 -27.53 14.09
CA ARG A 502 6.25 -28.00 15.39
C ARG A 502 5.61 -27.27 16.58
N LEU A 503 5.40 -25.96 16.45
CA LEU A 503 4.70 -25.15 17.46
C LEU A 503 3.26 -25.64 17.66
N ILE A 504 2.55 -25.95 16.56
CA ILE A 504 1.18 -26.49 16.57
C ILE A 504 1.15 -27.88 17.21
N GLU A 505 2.01 -28.81 16.75
CA GLU A 505 2.07 -30.18 17.26
C GLU A 505 2.30 -30.25 18.78
N LEU A 506 3.14 -29.35 19.30
CA LEU A 506 3.43 -29.28 20.74
C LEU A 506 2.33 -28.58 21.54
N GLY A 507 1.48 -27.78 20.89
CA GLY A 507 0.55 -26.87 21.56
C GLY A 507 1.28 -25.76 22.31
N ALA A 508 2.37 -25.25 21.73
CA ALA A 508 3.32 -24.37 22.43
C ALA A 508 2.92 -22.88 22.44
N CYS A 509 1.98 -22.46 21.62
CA CYS A 509 1.53 -21.06 21.53
C CYS A 509 0.06 -20.96 21.10
N ASP A 510 -0.53 -19.79 21.32
CA ASP A 510 -1.90 -19.41 20.92
C ASP A 510 -1.91 -18.47 19.71
N PHE A 511 -0.79 -17.77 19.47
CA PHE A 511 -0.63 -16.82 18.38
C PHE A 511 0.67 -17.03 17.61
N PHE A 512 0.61 -16.74 16.31
CA PHE A 512 1.76 -16.58 15.44
C PHE A 512 1.99 -15.10 15.11
N ASN A 513 3.22 -14.60 15.31
CA ASN A 513 3.66 -13.32 14.77
C ASN A 513 4.32 -13.53 13.40
N ILE A 514 3.58 -13.27 12.33
CA ILE A 514 4.07 -13.39 10.95
C ILE A 514 4.64 -12.05 10.49
N ARG A 515 5.85 -12.06 9.91
CA ARG A 515 6.47 -10.90 9.26
C ARG A 515 6.98 -11.33 7.89
N LEU A 516 6.63 -10.62 6.82
CA LEU A 516 6.98 -11.02 5.46
C LEU A 516 8.49 -11.25 5.30
N SER A 517 9.31 -10.32 5.81
CA SER A 517 10.78 -10.42 5.77
C SER A 517 11.33 -11.64 6.53
N LYS A 518 10.71 -12.02 7.65
CA LYS A 518 11.13 -13.18 8.46
C LYS A 518 10.68 -14.50 7.85
N ASN A 519 9.50 -14.51 7.22
CA ASN A 519 8.78 -15.73 6.86
C ASN A 519 8.81 -16.06 5.37
N GLY A 520 9.71 -15.44 4.60
CA GLY A 520 9.95 -15.79 3.20
C GLY A 520 8.94 -15.16 2.26
N GLY A 521 8.68 -13.86 2.44
CA GLY A 521 7.79 -13.09 1.59
C GLY A 521 6.32 -13.40 1.82
N VAL A 522 5.49 -13.02 0.86
CA VAL A 522 4.03 -13.24 0.86
C VAL A 522 3.71 -14.73 0.82
N SER A 523 4.36 -15.50 -0.05
CA SER A 523 4.01 -16.92 -0.23
C SER A 523 4.32 -17.75 1.02
N GLY A 524 5.52 -17.58 1.60
CA GLY A 524 5.88 -18.28 2.84
C GLY A 524 4.98 -17.88 4.01
N SER A 525 4.60 -16.60 4.08
CA SER A 525 3.67 -16.07 5.07
C SER A 525 2.25 -16.62 4.90
N LEU A 526 1.75 -16.74 3.66
CA LEU A 526 0.46 -17.38 3.36
C LEU A 526 0.44 -18.85 3.78
N ALA A 527 1.53 -19.58 3.55
CA ALA A 527 1.63 -20.98 3.91
C ALA A 527 1.58 -21.18 5.45
N ILE A 528 2.25 -20.32 6.21
CA ILE A 528 2.17 -20.31 7.68
C ILE A 528 0.77 -19.89 8.15
N ALA A 529 0.18 -18.85 7.54
CA ALA A 529 -1.16 -18.39 7.88
C ALA A 529 -2.23 -19.47 7.65
N LYS A 530 -2.10 -20.25 6.57
CA LYS A 530 -2.98 -21.40 6.31
C LYS A 530 -2.89 -22.46 7.41
N LEU A 531 -1.68 -22.82 7.86
CA LEU A 531 -1.52 -23.76 8.98
C LEU A 531 -2.12 -23.20 10.29
N ALA A 532 -1.97 -21.90 10.53
CA ALA A 532 -2.56 -21.25 11.69
C ALA A 532 -4.09 -21.32 11.65
N HIS A 533 -4.71 -21.02 10.50
CA HIS A 533 -6.15 -21.16 10.30
C HIS A 533 -6.63 -22.59 10.58
N GLU A 534 -5.98 -23.59 9.99
CA GLU A 534 -6.34 -25.01 10.16
C GLU A 534 -6.21 -25.49 11.61
N ALA A 535 -5.24 -24.94 12.36
CA ALA A 535 -4.99 -25.28 13.76
C ALA A 535 -5.74 -24.41 14.78
N GLY A 536 -6.49 -23.39 14.34
CA GLY A 536 -7.16 -22.42 15.23
C GLY A 536 -6.19 -21.50 15.97
N VAL A 537 -4.97 -21.31 15.46
CA VAL A 537 -3.97 -20.38 15.99
C VAL A 537 -4.25 -18.98 15.44
N LYS A 538 -4.26 -17.97 16.31
CA LYS A 538 -4.52 -16.58 15.91
C LYS A 538 -3.28 -15.92 15.31
N ILE A 539 -3.47 -14.87 14.52
CA ILE A 539 -2.36 -14.22 13.81
C ILE A 539 -2.17 -12.77 14.28
N GLN A 540 -0.91 -12.42 14.54
CA GLN A 540 -0.41 -11.06 14.45
C GLN A 540 0.38 -10.91 13.16
N VAL A 541 0.19 -9.80 12.45
CA VAL A 541 1.13 -9.38 11.40
C VAL A 541 2.05 -8.32 11.97
N GLY A 542 3.30 -8.70 12.22
CA GLY A 542 4.32 -7.82 12.75
C GLY A 542 5.19 -7.19 11.66
N ALA A 543 6.16 -6.39 12.10
CA ALA A 543 7.12 -5.72 11.26
C ALA A 543 8.53 -5.83 11.84
N GLN A 544 9.53 -5.83 10.98
CA GLN A 544 10.90 -5.53 11.37
C GLN A 544 11.04 -4.04 11.69
N VAL A 545 11.82 -3.72 12.72
CA VAL A 545 12.13 -2.33 13.04
C VAL A 545 12.94 -1.74 11.89
N GLY A 546 12.43 -0.66 11.28
CA GLY A 546 13.08 0.02 10.15
C GLY A 546 12.54 -0.32 8.77
N GLU A 547 11.47 -1.12 8.66
CA GLU A 547 10.76 -1.30 7.39
C GLU A 547 10.41 0.05 6.74
N THR A 548 10.69 0.17 5.44
CA THR A 548 10.25 1.31 4.64
C THR A 548 8.81 1.11 4.16
N GLY A 549 8.31 2.07 3.38
CA GLY A 549 6.98 1.97 2.79
C GLY A 549 6.77 0.77 1.88
N ILE A 550 7.81 0.20 1.26
CA ILE A 550 7.70 -0.95 0.36
C ILE A 550 7.20 -2.18 1.13
N LEU A 551 7.93 -2.60 2.16
CA LEU A 551 7.58 -3.77 2.95
C LEU A 551 6.35 -3.51 3.83
N SER A 552 6.22 -2.28 4.37
CA SER A 552 5.04 -1.89 5.17
C SER A 552 3.73 -1.99 4.37
N ALA A 553 3.74 -1.58 3.10
CA ALA A 553 2.55 -1.65 2.25
C ALA A 553 2.19 -3.09 1.90
N ALA A 554 3.18 -3.91 1.52
CA ALA A 554 2.96 -5.34 1.29
C ALA A 554 2.42 -6.04 2.54
N GLY A 555 2.99 -5.74 3.71
CA GLY A 555 2.54 -6.25 5.00
C GLY A 555 1.11 -5.84 5.34
N ARG A 556 0.71 -4.60 5.01
CA ARG A 556 -0.68 -4.13 5.20
C ARG A 556 -1.67 -4.89 4.34
N ILE A 557 -1.37 -5.08 3.06
CA ILE A 557 -2.25 -5.84 2.15
C ILE A 557 -2.36 -7.29 2.63
N PHE A 558 -1.24 -7.90 3.03
CA PHE A 558 -1.24 -9.24 3.62
C PHE A 558 -2.11 -9.31 4.88
N ALA A 559 -1.95 -8.38 5.83
CA ALA A 559 -2.78 -8.30 7.01
C ALA A 559 -4.28 -8.16 6.66
N ALA A 560 -4.61 -7.34 5.67
CA ALA A 560 -5.98 -7.11 5.21
C ALA A 560 -6.64 -8.36 4.58
N HIS A 561 -5.84 -9.29 4.08
CA HIS A 561 -6.31 -10.55 3.50
C HIS A 561 -6.66 -11.61 4.56
N LEU A 562 -6.06 -11.57 5.76
CA LEU A 562 -6.16 -12.64 6.76
C LEU A 562 -7.41 -12.55 7.65
N PRO A 563 -8.39 -13.46 7.57
CA PRO A 563 -9.56 -13.43 8.46
C PRO A 563 -9.19 -13.53 9.96
N GLU A 564 -8.11 -14.24 10.30
CA GLU A 564 -7.65 -14.54 11.67
C GLU A 564 -6.80 -13.43 12.29
N LEU A 565 -6.59 -12.32 11.56
CA LEU A 565 -5.83 -11.17 12.04
C LEU A 565 -6.43 -10.65 13.35
N THR A 566 -5.65 -10.73 14.43
CA THR A 566 -6.02 -10.17 15.73
C THR A 566 -5.25 -8.88 16.03
N PHE A 567 -3.97 -8.82 15.67
CA PHE A 567 -3.11 -7.67 15.91
C PHE A 567 -2.28 -7.33 14.67
N ALA A 568 -1.97 -6.05 14.47
CA ALA A 568 -1.01 -5.59 13.46
C ALA A 568 -0.01 -4.63 14.10
N GLU A 569 1.27 -4.72 13.70
CA GLU A 569 2.34 -3.85 14.16
C GLU A 569 3.19 -3.34 13.00
N GLY A 570 3.88 -2.21 13.21
CA GLY A 570 4.70 -1.58 12.19
C GLY A 570 3.97 -0.43 11.50
N SER A 571 4.29 -0.21 10.23
CA SER A 571 3.68 0.85 9.42
C SER A 571 3.83 2.24 10.06
N PHE A 572 4.99 2.53 10.65
CA PHE A 572 5.28 3.81 11.29
C PHE A 572 5.73 4.88 10.29
N GLY A 573 6.30 4.49 9.14
CA GLY A 573 6.82 5.39 8.11
C GLY A 573 7.72 6.48 8.73
N ASN A 574 7.46 7.74 8.36
CA ASN A 574 8.19 8.91 8.85
C ASN A 574 8.02 9.21 10.35
N TRP A 575 7.25 8.43 11.12
CA TRP A 575 7.29 8.56 12.59
C TRP A 575 8.52 7.90 13.18
N LEU A 576 9.09 6.91 12.47
CA LEU A 576 10.33 6.24 12.86
C LEU A 576 11.47 6.68 11.95
N LEU A 577 11.30 6.58 10.63
CA LEU A 577 12.32 6.92 9.63
C LEU A 577 12.45 8.45 9.48
N ALA A 578 13.66 8.96 9.32
CA ALA A 578 13.89 10.37 9.01
C ALA A 578 13.28 10.77 7.65
N GLU A 579 13.29 9.83 6.69
CA GLU A 579 12.58 9.95 5.42
C GLU A 579 12.27 8.54 4.87
N ASP A 580 11.07 8.38 4.31
CA ASP A 580 10.64 7.15 3.64
C ASP A 580 10.98 7.16 2.14
N VAL A 581 11.27 5.98 1.60
CA VAL A 581 11.63 5.74 0.19
C VAL A 581 10.41 5.65 -0.74
N THR A 582 9.21 5.86 -0.22
CA THR A 582 7.95 5.82 -0.99
C THR A 582 7.26 7.18 -1.00
N PHE A 583 6.47 7.45 -2.03
CA PHE A 583 5.61 8.64 -2.06
C PHE A 583 4.44 8.51 -1.08
N GLU A 584 3.87 7.32 -1.02
CA GLU A 584 2.73 6.99 -0.19
C GLU A 584 3.10 6.97 1.29
N ASN A 585 2.37 7.74 2.08
CA ASN A 585 2.54 7.69 3.51
C ASN A 585 1.94 6.39 4.06
N VAL A 586 2.81 5.45 4.41
CA VAL A 586 2.43 4.22 5.09
C VAL A 586 2.14 4.44 6.58
N ALA A 587 2.36 5.61 7.18
CA ALA A 587 2.01 5.80 8.59
C ALA A 587 0.50 5.62 8.84
N PHE A 588 0.13 4.87 9.88
CA PHE A 588 -1.27 4.78 10.32
C PHE A 588 -1.77 6.12 10.91
N GLY A 589 -3.08 6.33 10.86
CA GLY A 589 -3.75 7.54 11.33
C GLY A 589 -4.34 7.43 12.74
N PHE A 590 -5.33 8.28 13.00
CA PHE A 590 -6.07 8.28 14.28
C PHE A 590 -6.65 6.88 14.58
N GLY A 591 -6.56 6.46 15.84
CA GLY A 591 -7.04 5.15 16.27
C GLY A 591 -6.13 3.98 15.91
N GLY A 592 -4.95 4.23 15.33
CA GLY A 592 -4.15 3.17 14.72
C GLY A 592 -4.64 2.76 13.32
N ARG A 593 -5.62 3.48 12.76
CA ARG A 593 -6.33 3.09 11.54
C ARG A 593 -5.49 3.38 10.30
N ALA A 594 -5.28 2.38 9.47
CA ALA A 594 -4.55 2.49 8.21
C ALA A 594 -5.41 1.95 7.06
N PRO A 595 -5.97 2.82 6.19
CA PRO A 595 -6.68 2.36 5.01
C PRO A 595 -5.72 1.64 4.04
N LEU A 596 -6.27 0.77 3.20
CA LEU A 596 -5.47 0.17 2.13
C LEU A 596 -5.01 1.25 1.15
N LEU A 597 -3.76 1.11 0.70
CA LEU A 597 -3.20 1.94 -0.36
C LEU A 597 -3.73 1.43 -1.71
N LYS A 598 -3.99 2.35 -2.65
CA LYS A 598 -4.72 2.06 -3.90
C LYS A 598 -3.85 2.15 -5.15
N THR A 599 -2.53 2.12 -5.01
CA THR A 599 -1.60 2.13 -6.14
C THR A 599 -1.26 0.72 -6.63
N ARG A 600 -0.64 0.64 -7.81
CA ARG A 600 -0.28 -0.62 -8.50
C ARG A 600 0.86 -1.35 -7.80
N GLY A 601 1.14 -2.57 -8.25
CA GLY A 601 2.25 -3.34 -7.71
C GLY A 601 2.04 -3.64 -6.23
N LEU A 602 3.02 -3.35 -5.40
CA LEU A 602 2.94 -3.46 -3.93
C LEU A 602 2.15 -2.34 -3.25
N SER A 603 1.39 -1.55 -4.02
CA SER A 603 0.56 -0.44 -3.51
C SER A 603 1.36 0.73 -2.95
N VAL A 604 2.56 0.94 -3.49
CA VAL A 604 3.39 2.13 -3.29
C VAL A 604 4.15 2.50 -4.57
N THR A 605 4.67 3.71 -4.63
CA THR A 605 5.52 4.25 -5.68
C THR A 605 6.86 4.64 -5.05
N VAL A 606 7.94 4.08 -5.57
CA VAL A 606 9.29 4.23 -5.00
C VAL A 606 9.96 5.51 -5.49
N LYS A 607 10.57 6.24 -4.56
CA LYS A 607 11.44 7.41 -4.79
C LYS A 607 12.86 6.94 -5.08
N GLU A 608 13.19 6.66 -6.34
CA GLU A 608 14.53 6.17 -6.70
C GLU A 608 15.64 7.14 -6.27
N GLU A 609 15.44 8.45 -6.33
CA GLU A 609 16.42 9.44 -5.82
C GLU A 609 16.70 9.28 -4.31
N THR A 610 15.67 8.95 -3.53
CA THR A 610 15.81 8.69 -2.10
C THR A 610 16.59 7.39 -1.86
N LEU A 611 16.39 6.36 -2.69
CA LEU A 611 17.20 5.13 -2.65
C LEU A 611 18.68 5.44 -2.91
N GLU A 612 18.99 6.15 -4.00
CA GLU A 612 20.36 6.49 -4.37
C GLU A 612 21.06 7.32 -3.28
N ARG A 613 20.33 8.21 -2.61
CA ARG A 613 20.89 9.07 -1.56
C ARG A 613 21.17 8.34 -0.25
N PHE A 614 20.32 7.40 0.16
CA PHE A 614 20.49 6.64 1.41
C PHE A 614 21.27 5.33 1.24
N ALA A 615 21.60 4.96 -0.01
CA ALA A 615 22.39 3.77 -0.28
C ALA A 615 23.83 3.96 0.21
N THR A 616 24.26 3.10 1.13
CA THR A 616 25.69 2.97 1.50
C THR A 616 26.44 2.12 0.49
N GLU A 617 25.75 1.20 -0.18
CA GLU A 617 26.29 0.39 -1.27
C GLU A 617 25.20 0.14 -2.33
N LYS A 618 25.61 0.18 -3.59
CA LYS A 618 24.78 -0.14 -4.75
C LYS A 618 25.51 -1.14 -5.65
N ILE A 619 24.86 -2.26 -5.94
CA ILE A 619 25.39 -3.32 -6.80
C ILE A 619 24.46 -3.48 -7.99
N GLU A 620 24.97 -3.31 -9.22
CA GLU A 620 24.21 -3.56 -10.44
C GLU A 620 24.69 -4.84 -11.12
N LEU A 621 23.75 -5.76 -11.37
CA LEU A 621 23.96 -7.02 -12.07
C LEU A 621 23.14 -7.02 -13.35
N ARG A 622 23.71 -7.52 -14.44
CA ARG A 622 23.06 -7.59 -15.76
C ARG A 622 23.28 -8.97 -16.35
N LEU A 623 22.28 -9.43 -17.13
CA LEU A 623 22.34 -10.66 -17.92
C LEU A 623 23.46 -10.61 -18.97
#